data_AF-R7HH17-F1
#
_entry.id   AF-R7HH17-F1
#
_cell.length_a   1.000
_cell.length_b   1.000
_cell.length_c   1.000
_cell.angle_alpha   90.00
_cell.angle_beta   90.00
_cell.angle_gamma   90.00
#
_symmetry.space_group_name_H-M   'P 1'
#
loop_
_entity.id
_entity.type
_entity.pdbx_description
1 polymer ?
#
loop_
_entity_poly.entity_id
_entity_poly.type
_entity_poly.pdbx_seq_one_letter_code
_entity_poly.pdbx_strand_id
1 'polypeptide(L)'
;MDKNIYYLVVEARPKEFMPIDINILLKSNMNFSNIEIIDSFTKEYTYDELMNMIIQNNLLPNSFLNGKLYVINDKKFRFKVLTKDDNLLLDDFFINNIEDKLMMNKFYNIFLKYVKDEDIINMMKSALITKNISQILDVLCKLNYLELRMIYVYIEKILREKEEKRVLKNDN
;
A
#
# COMPACT_ATOMS: atom_id res chain seq x y z
N MET A 1 15.08 16.24 -3.95
CA MET A 1 13.98 15.57 -4.68
C MET A 1 12.75 16.44 -4.54
N ASP A 2 12.13 16.85 -5.65
CA ASP A 2 10.85 17.55 -5.59
C ASP A 2 9.84 16.69 -4.84
N LYS A 3 9.22 17.28 -3.82
CA LYS A 3 8.23 16.59 -3.00
C LYS A 3 6.99 16.38 -3.86
N ASN A 4 6.80 15.17 -4.38
CA ASN A 4 5.60 14.84 -5.17
C ASN A 4 4.35 15.15 -4.33
N ILE A 5 3.34 15.73 -4.98
CA ILE A 5 2.02 15.96 -4.38
C ILE A 5 1.15 14.76 -4.69
N TYR A 6 0.38 14.30 -3.70
CA TYR A 6 -0.52 13.15 -3.81
C TYR A 6 -1.99 13.56 -3.65
N TYR A 7 -2.88 12.80 -4.28
CA TYR A 7 -4.32 13.04 -4.30
C TYR A 7 -5.07 11.71 -4.17
N LEU A 8 -6.12 11.68 -3.34
CA LEU A 8 -7.13 10.64 -3.40
C LEU A 8 -8.03 10.91 -4.60
N VAL A 9 -8.27 9.91 -5.44
CA VAL A 9 -9.05 10.05 -6.67
C VAL A 9 -9.97 8.84 -6.88
N VAL A 10 -11.04 9.06 -7.64
CA VAL A 10 -11.82 8.00 -8.25
C VAL A 10 -11.53 7.95 -9.75
N GLU A 11 -11.15 6.77 -10.26
CA GLU A 11 -10.93 6.50 -11.67
C GLU A 11 -12.17 5.81 -12.26
N ALA A 12 -12.89 6.49 -13.17
CA ALA A 12 -14.07 5.89 -13.85
C ALA A 12 -13.66 5.05 -15.06
N ARG A 13 -12.71 5.55 -15.85
CA ARG A 13 -12.10 4.90 -17.01
C ARG A 13 -10.59 5.09 -16.96
N PRO A 14 -9.80 4.29 -17.71
CA PRO A 14 -8.35 4.41 -17.69
C PRO A 14 -7.87 5.86 -17.91
N LYS A 15 -7.16 6.40 -16.92
CA LYS A 15 -6.60 7.76 -16.86
C LYS A 15 -7.62 8.90 -16.72
N GLU A 16 -8.89 8.59 -16.49
CA GLU A 16 -9.94 9.56 -16.19
C GLU A 16 -10.17 9.59 -14.68
N PHE A 17 -9.57 10.59 -14.02
CA PHE A 17 -9.56 10.72 -12.56
C PHE A 17 -10.38 11.91 -12.10
N MET A 18 -11.13 11.71 -11.02
CA MET A 18 -11.78 12.78 -10.27
C MET A 18 -11.13 12.87 -8.88
N PRO A 19 -10.47 13.98 -8.53
CA PRO A 19 -9.92 14.17 -7.19
C PRO A 19 -11.01 14.32 -6.14
N ILE A 20 -10.75 13.74 -4.98
CA ILE A 20 -11.63 13.78 -3.81
C ILE A 20 -11.03 14.74 -2.79
N ASP A 21 -11.80 15.74 -2.39
CA ASP A 21 -11.40 16.64 -1.31
C ASP A 21 -11.72 16.01 0.06
N ILE A 22 -10.68 15.49 0.71
CA ILE A 22 -10.77 14.86 2.03
C ILE A 22 -11.22 15.87 3.11
N ASN A 23 -10.92 17.16 2.95
CA ASN A 23 -11.36 18.18 3.91
C ASN A 23 -12.88 18.30 3.98
N ILE A 24 -13.58 18.07 2.86
CA ILE A 24 -15.06 18.04 2.85
C ILE A 24 -15.57 16.85 3.65
N LEU A 25 -14.94 15.66 3.50
CA LEU A 25 -15.33 14.44 4.21
C LEU A 25 -15.13 14.57 5.73
N LEU A 26 -14.03 15.19 6.16
CA LEU A 26 -13.67 15.34 7.57
C LEU A 26 -14.16 16.63 8.21
N LYS A 27 -14.70 17.57 7.42
CA LYS A 27 -15.00 18.94 7.86
C LYS A 27 -13.79 19.60 8.53
N SER A 28 -12.62 19.44 7.93
CA SER A 28 -11.33 19.92 8.44
C SER A 28 -10.67 20.90 7.46
N ASN A 29 -9.52 21.45 7.84
CA ASN A 29 -8.72 22.33 6.99
C ASN A 29 -7.25 21.89 7.00
N MET A 30 -7.02 20.59 6.82
CA MET A 30 -5.70 19.96 6.82
C MET A 30 -5.13 19.86 5.41
N ASN A 31 -3.81 19.73 5.31
CA ASN A 31 -3.14 19.51 4.04
C ASN A 31 -2.99 18.00 3.75
N PHE A 32 -3.78 17.50 2.80
CA PHE A 32 -3.74 16.11 2.34
C PHE A 32 -2.85 15.90 1.09
N SER A 33 -1.75 16.65 0.96
CA SER A 33 -0.83 16.53 -0.18
C SER A 33 0.24 15.42 -0.02
N ASN A 34 0.29 14.75 1.13
CA ASN A 34 1.26 13.69 1.44
C ASN A 34 0.54 12.33 1.46
N ILE A 35 1.10 11.34 0.76
CA ILE A 35 0.55 9.97 0.72
C ILE A 35 0.39 9.35 2.10
N GLU A 36 1.31 9.61 3.04
CA GLU A 36 1.22 9.11 4.42
C GLU A 36 -0.03 9.63 5.14
N ILE A 37 -0.34 10.92 4.96
CA ILE A 37 -1.53 11.55 5.56
C ILE A 37 -2.80 11.01 4.92
N ILE A 38 -2.79 10.83 3.59
CA ILE A 38 -3.92 10.21 2.87
C ILE A 38 -4.13 8.78 3.37
N ASP A 39 -3.08 7.96 3.46
CA ASP A 39 -3.17 6.57 3.92
C ASP A 39 -3.62 6.50 5.39
N SER A 40 -3.17 7.41 6.27
CA SER A 40 -3.67 7.51 7.65
C SER A 40 -5.18 7.73 7.68
N PHE A 41 -5.70 8.64 6.86
CA PHE A 41 -7.14 8.86 6.73
C PHE A 41 -7.87 7.63 6.17
N THR A 42 -7.40 7.08 5.04
CA THR A 42 -8.12 5.99 4.37
C THR A 42 -8.10 4.69 5.16
N LYS A 43 -7.10 4.47 6.02
CA LYS A 43 -7.02 3.31 6.92
C LYS A 43 -8.02 3.32 8.07
N GLU A 44 -8.75 4.41 8.30
CA GLU A 44 -9.83 4.44 9.29
C GLU A 44 -11.12 3.75 8.79
N TYR A 45 -11.20 3.46 7.49
CA TYR A 45 -12.42 3.05 6.80
C TYR A 45 -12.20 1.81 5.91
N THR A 46 -13.25 1.03 5.65
CA THR A 46 -13.24 0.07 4.53
C THR A 46 -13.30 0.81 3.20
N TYR A 47 -13.04 0.09 2.12
CA TYR A 47 -13.25 0.61 0.78
C TYR A 47 -14.70 1.10 0.55
N ASP A 48 -15.68 0.31 0.99
CA ASP A 48 -17.11 0.63 0.82
C ASP A 48 -17.53 1.83 1.67
N GLU A 49 -17.03 1.94 2.90
CA GLU A 49 -17.26 3.11 3.76
C GLU A 49 -16.73 4.38 3.10
N LEU A 50 -15.50 4.37 2.56
CA LEU A 50 -14.92 5.51 1.84
C LEU A 50 -15.77 5.89 0.62
N MET A 51 -16.13 4.94 -0.23
CA MET A 51 -16.95 5.21 -1.41
C MET A 51 -18.32 5.76 -1.03
N ASN A 52 -18.97 5.19 0.00
CA ASN A 52 -20.26 5.68 0.47
C ASN A 52 -20.16 7.11 1.02
N MET A 53 -19.13 7.44 1.79
CA MET A 53 -18.89 8.81 2.27
C MET A 53 -18.73 9.79 1.11
N ILE A 54 -17.96 9.42 0.09
CA ILE A 54 -17.74 10.24 -1.10
C ILE A 54 -19.05 10.50 -1.85
N ILE A 55 -19.86 9.46 -2.04
CA ILE A 55 -21.17 9.54 -2.72
C ILE A 55 -22.14 10.40 -1.91
N GLN A 56 -22.26 10.17 -0.59
CA GLN A 56 -23.18 10.90 0.28
C GLN A 56 -22.88 12.40 0.35
N ASN A 57 -21.61 12.79 0.20
CA ASN A 57 -21.18 14.19 0.17
C ASN A 57 -21.23 14.80 -1.25
N ASN A 58 -21.80 14.09 -2.23
CA ASN A 58 -21.93 14.53 -3.62
C ASN A 58 -20.60 14.97 -4.27
N LEU A 59 -19.50 14.29 -3.94
CA LEU A 59 -18.17 14.62 -4.46
C LEU A 59 -17.87 14.04 -5.84
N LEU A 60 -18.80 13.26 -6.41
CA LEU A 60 -18.65 12.62 -7.71
C LEU A 60 -19.84 12.91 -8.62
N PRO A 61 -19.61 13.14 -9.92
CA PRO A 61 -20.67 13.09 -10.90
C PRO A 61 -21.09 11.64 -11.19
N ASN A 62 -22.29 11.47 -11.74
CA ASN A 62 -22.87 10.14 -11.99
C ASN A 62 -21.96 9.19 -12.80
N SER A 63 -21.13 9.73 -13.70
CA SER A 63 -20.20 8.94 -14.51
C SER A 63 -19.08 8.26 -13.71
N PHE A 64 -18.83 8.67 -12.46
CA PHE A 64 -17.78 8.14 -11.59
C PHE A 64 -18.32 7.25 -10.46
N LEU A 65 -19.64 7.08 -10.32
CA LEU A 65 -20.23 6.31 -9.21
C LEU A 65 -19.78 4.85 -9.18
N ASN A 66 -19.46 4.27 -10.35
CA ASN A 66 -18.93 2.91 -10.49
C ASN A 66 -17.39 2.87 -10.64
N GLY A 67 -16.70 3.97 -10.34
CA GLY A 67 -15.25 4.09 -10.46
C GLY A 67 -14.49 3.36 -9.35
N LYS A 68 -13.16 3.37 -9.47
CA LYS A 68 -12.24 2.76 -8.49
C LYS A 68 -11.41 3.81 -7.76
N LEU A 69 -11.27 3.66 -6.45
CA LEU A 69 -10.42 4.53 -5.64
C LEU A 69 -8.94 4.23 -5.85
N TYR A 70 -8.16 5.29 -6.02
CA TYR A 70 -6.70 5.26 -6.08
C TYR A 70 -6.13 6.46 -5.33
N VAL A 71 -4.89 6.34 -4.88
CA VAL A 71 -4.05 7.52 -4.65
C VAL A 71 -3.22 7.73 -5.90
N ILE A 72 -3.11 8.96 -6.39
CA ILE A 72 -2.20 9.30 -7.48
C ILE A 72 -1.23 10.38 -7.05
N ASN A 73 -0.06 10.44 -7.68
CA ASN A 73 0.79 11.63 -7.59
C ASN A 73 0.49 12.62 -8.74
N ASP A 74 1.12 13.79 -8.69
CA ASP A 74 1.18 14.80 -9.75
C ASP A 74 1.54 14.25 -11.14
N LYS A 75 2.34 13.18 -11.20
CA LYS A 75 2.70 12.44 -12.43
C LYS A 75 1.67 11.40 -12.87
N LYS A 76 0.50 11.34 -12.22
CA LYS A 76 -0.59 10.37 -12.46
C LYS A 76 -0.18 8.90 -12.28
N PHE A 77 0.89 8.63 -11.55
CA PHE A 77 1.23 7.27 -11.14
C PHE A 77 0.24 6.81 -10.09
N ARG A 78 -0.28 5.58 -10.24
CA ARG A 78 -1.35 5.05 -9.41
C ARG A 78 -0.81 4.20 -8.28
N PHE A 79 -1.39 4.41 -7.11
CA PHE A 79 -1.17 3.64 -5.91
C PHE A 79 -2.52 3.07 -5.45
N LYS A 80 -2.52 1.80 -5.03
CA LYS A 80 -3.65 1.20 -4.30
C LYS A 80 -3.97 2.07 -3.08
N VAL A 81 -5.25 2.38 -2.82
CA VAL A 81 -5.67 2.98 -1.56
C VAL A 81 -5.53 1.95 -0.45
N LEU A 82 -4.86 2.33 0.65
CA LEU A 82 -4.78 1.47 1.83
C LEU A 82 -6.00 1.70 2.71
N THR A 83 -6.77 0.64 2.97
CA THR A 83 -7.97 0.70 3.82
C THR A 83 -7.73 0.00 5.15
N LYS A 84 -8.72 0.04 6.05
CA LYS A 84 -8.67 -0.69 7.33
C LYS A 84 -8.54 -2.22 7.15
N ASP A 85 -8.94 -2.74 6.00
CA ASP A 85 -8.84 -4.15 5.64
C ASP A 85 -7.41 -4.53 5.19
N ASP A 86 -6.55 -3.54 4.92
CA ASP A 86 -5.15 -3.74 4.59
C ASP A 86 -4.33 -3.67 5.89
N ASN A 87 -4.39 -4.75 6.67
CA ASN A 87 -3.86 -4.84 8.04
C ASN A 87 -2.71 -5.87 8.20
N LEU A 88 -1.91 -6.08 7.16
CA LEU A 88 -0.77 -6.98 7.19
C LEU A 88 0.20 -6.61 8.33
N LEU A 89 0.47 -7.59 9.18
CA LEU A 89 1.51 -7.52 10.19
C LEU A 89 2.81 -8.07 9.59
N LEU A 90 3.83 -7.20 9.45
CA LEU A 90 5.08 -7.55 8.77
C LEU A 90 5.91 -8.57 9.57
N ASP A 91 5.89 -8.48 10.89
CA ASP A 91 6.46 -9.47 11.79
C ASP A 91 5.84 -10.85 11.57
N ASP A 92 4.50 -10.95 11.57
CA ASP A 92 3.80 -12.20 11.27
C ASP A 92 4.15 -12.74 9.89
N PHE A 93 4.29 -11.87 8.88
CA PHE A 93 4.74 -12.30 7.56
C PHE A 93 6.11 -12.99 7.63
N PHE A 94 7.09 -12.39 8.29
CA PHE A 94 8.43 -12.98 8.39
C PHE A 94 8.43 -14.22 9.28
N ILE A 95 7.75 -14.21 10.42
CA ILE A 95 7.61 -15.39 11.31
C ILE A 95 7.10 -16.61 10.53
N ASN A 96 6.08 -16.40 9.69
CA ASN A 96 5.45 -17.49 8.95
C ASN A 96 6.17 -17.90 7.66
N ASN A 97 7.09 -17.08 7.14
CA ASN A 97 7.68 -17.31 5.81
C ASN A 97 9.21 -17.23 5.76
N ILE A 98 9.93 -16.98 6.86
CA ILE A 98 11.39 -16.82 6.84
C ILE A 98 12.13 -18.08 6.33
N GLU A 99 11.53 -19.26 6.53
CA GLU A 99 12.02 -20.53 6.01
C GLU A 99 11.58 -20.82 4.55
N ASP A 100 10.58 -20.11 4.04
CA ASP A 100 10.09 -20.24 2.66
C ASP A 100 11.01 -19.47 1.70
N LYS A 101 12.01 -20.18 1.16
CA LYS A 101 13.00 -19.61 0.22
C LYS A 101 12.35 -18.91 -0.98
N LEU A 102 11.23 -19.44 -1.51
CA LEU A 102 10.56 -18.82 -2.64
C LEU A 102 9.91 -17.50 -2.23
N MET A 103 9.26 -17.47 -1.07
CA MET A 103 8.65 -16.25 -0.53
C MET A 103 9.71 -15.20 -0.19
N MET A 104 10.80 -15.59 0.46
CA MET A 104 11.89 -14.66 0.81
C MET A 104 12.61 -14.12 -0.42
N ASN A 105 12.75 -14.92 -1.49
CA ASN A 105 13.26 -14.40 -2.76
C ASN A 105 12.31 -13.37 -3.39
N LYS A 106 10.99 -13.60 -3.36
CA LYS A 106 10.01 -12.61 -3.84
C LYS A 106 10.09 -11.31 -3.04
N PHE A 107 10.15 -11.42 -1.71
CA PHE A 107 10.34 -10.28 -0.82
C PHE A 107 11.63 -9.52 -1.14
N TYR A 108 12.77 -10.21 -1.22
CA TYR A 108 14.06 -9.55 -1.45
C TYR A 108 14.14 -8.88 -2.83
N ASN A 109 13.57 -9.51 -3.86
CA ASN A 109 13.48 -8.90 -5.20
C ASN A 109 12.65 -7.61 -5.20
N ILE A 110 11.52 -7.57 -4.47
CA ILE A 110 10.73 -6.33 -4.39
C ILE A 110 11.45 -5.27 -3.54
N PHE A 111 12.13 -5.67 -2.48
CA PHE A 111 12.95 -4.78 -1.67
C PHE A 111 14.04 -4.12 -2.53
N LEU A 112 14.82 -4.88 -3.30
CA LEU A 112 15.83 -4.35 -4.23
C LEU A 112 15.24 -3.48 -5.35
N LYS A 113 13.96 -3.68 -5.71
CA LYS A 113 13.28 -2.85 -6.70
C LYS A 113 13.13 -1.41 -6.20
N TYR A 114 12.78 -1.22 -4.93
CA TYR A 114 12.46 0.10 -4.38
C TYR A 114 13.62 0.72 -3.60
N VAL A 115 14.39 -0.08 -2.87
CA VAL A 115 15.53 0.40 -2.07
C VAL A 115 16.78 0.40 -2.94
N LYS A 116 17.51 1.53 -2.92
CA LYS A 116 18.75 1.73 -3.71
C LYS A 116 19.98 2.05 -2.86
N ASP A 117 19.77 2.33 -1.57
CA ASP A 117 20.85 2.55 -0.62
C ASP A 117 21.61 1.23 -0.37
N GLU A 118 22.90 1.21 -0.74
CA GLU A 118 23.74 0.01 -0.67
C GLU A 118 23.95 -0.47 0.77
N ASP A 119 24.05 0.44 1.75
CA ASP A 119 24.25 0.08 3.15
C ASP A 119 22.99 -0.60 3.69
N ILE A 120 21.81 -0.03 3.41
CA ILE A 120 20.53 -0.62 3.78
C ILE A 120 20.34 -1.99 3.11
N ILE A 121 20.73 -2.11 1.83
CA ILE A 121 20.67 -3.38 1.10
C ILE A 121 21.56 -4.45 1.75
N ASN A 122 22.80 -4.09 2.10
CA ASN A 122 23.74 -5.00 2.73
C ASN A 122 23.25 -5.45 4.11
N MET A 123 22.65 -4.55 4.90
CA MET A 123 22.02 -4.90 6.18
C MET A 123 20.87 -5.90 5.98
N MET A 124 19.96 -5.64 5.03
CA MET A 124 18.84 -6.54 4.73
C MET A 124 19.35 -7.93 4.29
N LYS A 125 20.34 -7.96 3.40
CA LYS A 125 20.94 -9.21 2.91
C LYS A 125 21.51 -10.04 4.06
N SER A 126 22.26 -9.41 4.96
CA SER A 126 22.80 -10.09 6.14
C SER A 126 21.69 -10.64 7.03
N ALA A 127 20.68 -9.82 7.34
CA ALA A 127 19.57 -10.19 8.21
C ALA A 127 18.76 -11.37 7.65
N LEU A 128 18.55 -11.42 6.33
CA LEU A 128 17.88 -12.53 5.64
C LEU A 128 18.72 -13.81 5.65
N ILE A 129 20.04 -13.73 5.48
CA ILE A 129 20.95 -14.90 5.54
C ILE A 129 20.91 -15.53 6.94
N THR A 130 20.97 -14.70 7.98
CA THR A 130 20.90 -15.14 9.37
C THR A 130 19.48 -15.44 9.84
N LYS A 131 18.47 -15.20 8.98
CA LYS A 131 17.04 -15.35 9.29
C LYS A 131 16.61 -14.63 10.57
N ASN A 132 17.24 -13.49 10.85
CA ASN A 132 17.00 -12.73 12.06
C ASN A 132 15.87 -11.73 11.82
N ILE A 133 14.66 -12.09 12.28
CA ILE A 133 13.44 -11.30 12.06
C ILE A 133 13.54 -9.91 12.68
N SER A 134 14.09 -9.78 13.89
CA SER A 134 14.30 -8.48 14.53
C SER A 134 15.14 -7.57 13.64
N GLN A 135 16.27 -8.08 13.13
CA GLN A 135 17.13 -7.29 12.25
C GLN A 135 16.45 -6.95 10.91
N ILE A 136 15.64 -7.85 10.36
CA ILE A 136 14.87 -7.56 9.14
C ILE A 136 13.92 -6.38 9.39
N LEU A 137 13.18 -6.41 10.51
CA LEU A 137 12.24 -5.33 10.88
C LEU A 137 13.00 -4.02 11.16
N ASP A 138 14.13 -4.08 11.86
CA ASP A 138 14.97 -2.90 12.12
C ASP A 138 15.46 -2.24 10.83
N VAL A 139 15.75 -3.02 9.79
CA VAL A 139 16.15 -2.48 8.48
C VAL A 139 14.95 -1.86 7.76
N LEU A 140 13.77 -2.48 7.83
CA LEU A 140 12.55 -1.91 7.23
C LEU A 140 12.15 -0.58 7.88
N CYS A 141 12.37 -0.42 9.19
CA CYS A 141 12.14 0.84 9.91
C CYS A 141 13.04 2.01 9.46
N LYS A 142 14.12 1.73 8.72
CA LYS A 142 15.01 2.76 8.17
C LYS A 142 14.57 3.29 6.81
N LEU A 143 13.61 2.62 6.16
CA LEU A 143 13.12 3.02 4.86
C LEU A 143 12.25 4.27 4.95
N ASN A 144 12.22 5.06 3.88
CA ASN A 144 11.22 6.11 3.80
C ASN A 144 9.82 5.50 3.62
N TYR A 145 8.79 6.27 3.97
CA TYR A 145 7.41 5.80 3.95
C TYR A 145 7.01 5.20 2.61
N LEU A 146 7.37 5.83 1.49
CA LEU A 146 6.97 5.39 0.16
C LEU A 146 7.61 4.03 -0.20
N GLU A 147 8.90 3.84 0.10
CA GLU A 147 9.59 2.56 -0.10
C GLU A 147 8.91 1.44 0.71
N LEU A 148 8.71 1.68 2.01
CA LEU A 148 8.08 0.71 2.90
C LEU A 148 6.66 0.39 2.44
N ARG A 149 5.87 1.41 2.09
CA ARG A 149 4.50 1.27 1.56
C ARG A 149 4.46 0.42 0.29
N MET A 150 5.40 0.62 -0.63
CA MET A 150 5.43 -0.13 -1.89
C MET A 150 5.82 -1.60 -1.68
N ILE A 151 6.72 -1.87 -0.71
CA ILE A 151 7.05 -3.23 -0.28
C ILE A 151 5.84 -3.87 0.40
N TYR A 152 5.20 -3.18 1.34
CA TYR A 152 4.01 -3.63 2.07
C TYR A 152 2.90 -4.08 1.12
N VAL A 153 2.49 -3.22 0.19
CA VAL A 153 1.42 -3.52 -0.78
C VAL A 153 1.76 -4.75 -1.62
N TYR A 154 3.03 -4.93 -1.96
CA TYR A 154 3.46 -6.10 -2.71
C TYR A 154 3.40 -7.39 -1.88
N ILE A 155 3.86 -7.35 -0.62
CA ILE A 155 3.79 -8.50 0.30
C ILE A 155 2.33 -8.92 0.51
N GLU A 156 1.46 -7.95 0.76
CA GLU A 156 0.04 -8.20 0.96
C GLU A 156 -0.58 -8.89 -0.27
N LYS A 157 -0.25 -8.41 -1.48
CA LYS A 157 -0.68 -9.02 -2.74
C LYS A 157 -0.23 -10.49 -2.87
N ILE A 158 1.05 -10.78 -2.62
CA ILE A 158 1.56 -12.15 -2.80
C ILE A 158 1.01 -13.12 -1.74
N LEU A 159 0.63 -12.64 -0.57
CA LEU A 159 -0.06 -13.44 0.45
C LEU A 159 -1.47 -13.80 0.02
N ARG A 160 -2.26 -12.82 -0.43
CA ARG A 160 -3.61 -13.07 -0.96
C ARG A 160 -3.57 -14.08 -2.12
N GLU A 161 -2.64 -13.93 -3.06
CA GLU A 161 -2.44 -14.90 -4.15
C GLU A 161 -2.06 -16.32 -3.67
N LYS A 162 -1.34 -16.44 -2.55
CA LYS A 162 -0.96 -17.74 -1.95
C LYS A 162 -2.16 -18.40 -1.28
N GLU A 163 -3.02 -17.62 -0.63
CA GLU A 163 -4.25 -18.08 0.03
C GLU A 163 -5.29 -18.55 -1.00
N GLU A 164 -5.56 -17.76 -2.03
CA GLU A 164 -6.49 -18.13 -3.12
C GLU A 164 -6.10 -19.47 -3.77
N LYS A 165 -4.80 -19.67 -4.02
CA LYS A 165 -4.28 -20.93 -4.58
C LYS A 165 -4.40 -22.12 -3.64
N ARG A 166 -4.44 -21.90 -2.32
CA ARG A 166 -4.64 -22.97 -1.33
C ARG A 166 -6.09 -23.40 -1.30
N VAL A 167 -7.04 -22.45 -1.30
CA VAL A 167 -8.48 -22.73 -1.34
C VAL A 167 -8.83 -23.57 -2.56
N LEU A 168 -8.39 -23.16 -3.75
CA LEU A 168 -8.64 -23.88 -5.01
C LEU A 168 -8.07 -25.31 -5.05
N LYS A 169 -7.07 -25.63 -4.22
CA LYS A 169 -6.49 -26.98 -4.11
C LYS A 169 -7.22 -27.87 -3.11
N ASN A 170 -7.93 -27.27 -2.16
CA ASN A 170 -8.67 -27.99 -1.13
C ASN A 170 -10.12 -28.29 -1.56
N ASP A 171 -10.62 -27.58 -2.58
CA ASP A 171 -11.94 -27.78 -3.18
C ASP A 171 -11.95 -28.77 -4.37
N ASN A 172 -10.82 -29.45 -4.64
CA ASN A 172 -10.66 -30.51 -5.64
C ASN A 172 -10.20 -31.81 -4.98
#